data_AF-A0A420Z8G0-F1
#
_entry.id   AF-A0A420Z8G0-F1
#
_cell.length_a   1.000
_cell.length_b   1.000
_cell.length_c   1.000
_cell.angle_alpha   90.00
_cell.angle_beta   90.00
_cell.angle_gamma   90.00
#
_symmetry.space_group_name_H-M   'P 1'
#
loop_
_entity.id
_entity.type
_entity.pdbx_description
1 polymer ?
#
loop_
_entity_poly.entity_id
_entity_poly.type
_entity_poly.pdbx_seq_one_letter_code
_entity_poly.pdbx_strand_id
1 'polypeptide(L)'
;MNNLDTIQENLQDAAYAITDNFCYGCYKVVDGDHCPTCGSDDFMRHLSGVGVEYGTEWVIDHIIETKLEAIDGEELFEELLDECYPEITVGCCTFSPSQVMKELDPVCFRIGTQENLDSLAEDGQLYEHNGDYYTLTDIEEMIDGIEEETDF
;
A
#
# COMPACT_ATOMS: atom_id res chain seq x y z
N MET A 1 -8.68 2.05 18.24
CA MET A 1 -8.32 2.14 16.82
C MET A 1 -6.82 1.99 16.77
N ASN A 2 -6.36 0.91 16.14
CA ASN A 2 -4.95 0.78 15.80
C ASN A 2 -4.66 1.75 14.65
N ASN A 3 -3.40 2.18 14.49
CA ASN A 3 -3.01 3.12 13.43
C ASN A 3 -3.46 2.65 12.03
N LEU A 4 -3.37 1.34 11.79
CA LEU A 4 -3.80 0.69 10.56
C LEU A 4 -5.32 0.79 10.27
N ASP A 5 -6.17 0.72 11.31
CA ASP A 5 -7.63 0.87 11.11
C ASP A 5 -7.95 2.28 10.61
N THR A 6 -7.28 3.29 11.17
CA THR A 6 -7.42 4.70 10.76
C THR A 6 -6.96 4.92 9.32
N ILE A 7 -5.83 4.34 8.93
CA ILE A 7 -5.31 4.44 7.56
C ILE A 7 -6.26 3.81 6.55
N GLN A 8 -6.85 2.65 6.89
CA GLN A 8 -7.83 2.01 6.03
C GLN A 8 -9.08 2.88 5.82
N GLU A 9 -9.58 3.51 6.89
CA GLU A 9 -10.70 4.46 6.81
C GLU A 9 -10.34 5.66 5.92
N ASN A 10 -9.16 6.25 6.09
CA ASN A 10 -8.69 7.38 5.29
C ASN A 10 -8.54 7.02 3.80
N LEU A 11 -8.01 5.83 3.48
CA LEU A 11 -7.93 5.33 2.10
C LEU A 11 -9.31 5.16 1.47
N GLN A 12 -10.30 4.68 2.24
CA GLN A 12 -11.67 4.57 1.77
C GLN A 12 -12.28 5.95 1.48
N ASP A 13 -12.08 6.92 2.38
CA ASP A 13 -12.57 8.28 2.20
C ASP A 13 -11.93 8.96 0.98
N ALA A 14 -10.61 8.81 0.79
CA ALA A 14 -9.90 9.27 -0.39
C ALA A 14 -10.44 8.63 -1.68
N ALA A 15 -10.69 7.31 -1.66
CA ALA A 15 -11.28 6.60 -2.80
C ALA A 15 -12.71 7.10 -3.12
N TYR A 16 -13.52 7.41 -2.11
CA TYR A 16 -14.83 8.03 -2.33
C TYR A 16 -14.71 9.44 -2.92
N ALA A 17 -13.74 10.23 -2.47
CA ALA A 17 -13.53 11.61 -2.92
C ALA A 17 -13.16 11.70 -4.41
N ILE A 18 -12.35 10.76 -4.93
CA ILE A 18 -11.87 10.81 -6.32
C ILE A 18 -12.79 10.11 -7.34
N THR A 19 -13.81 9.40 -6.88
CA THR A 19 -14.70 8.64 -7.76
C THR A 19 -16.07 9.30 -7.86
N ASP A 20 -16.79 9.03 -8.94
CA ASP A 20 -18.19 9.44 -9.10
C ASP A 20 -19.16 8.32 -8.72
N ASN A 21 -20.38 8.70 -8.30
CA ASN A 21 -21.46 7.74 -8.12
C ASN A 21 -21.87 7.19 -9.50
N PHE A 22 -21.96 5.86 -9.64
CA PHE A 22 -22.43 5.22 -10.86
C PHE A 22 -23.68 4.39 -10.59
N CYS A 23 -24.77 4.75 -11.26
CA CYS A 23 -26.01 4.01 -11.19
C CYS A 23 -25.98 2.81 -12.16
N TYR A 24 -25.82 1.60 -11.63
CA TYR A 24 -25.83 0.37 -12.42
C TYR A 24 -27.13 0.19 -13.22
N GLY A 25 -28.28 0.43 -12.59
CA GLY A 25 -29.59 0.23 -13.23
C GLY A 25 -29.87 1.17 -14.41
N CYS A 26 -29.32 2.39 -14.40
CA CYS A 26 -29.43 3.34 -15.49
C CYS A 26 -28.16 3.45 -16.35
N TYR A 27 -27.12 2.69 -16.00
CA TYR A 27 -25.81 2.64 -16.64
C TYR A 27 -25.23 4.03 -16.94
N LYS A 28 -25.16 4.89 -15.92
CA LYS A 28 -24.65 6.26 -16.02
C LYS A 28 -24.07 6.74 -14.71
N VAL A 29 -23.11 7.67 -14.80
CA VAL A 29 -22.68 8.51 -13.69
C VAL A 29 -23.84 9.40 -13.24
N VAL A 30 -23.99 9.57 -11.93
CA VAL A 30 -25.07 10.33 -11.30
C VAL A 30 -24.50 11.25 -10.23
N ASP A 31 -25.11 12.42 -10.07
CA ASP A 31 -24.79 13.36 -8.99
C ASP A 31 -25.84 13.25 -7.86
N GLY A 32 -25.37 13.34 -6.62
CA GLY A 32 -26.21 13.33 -5.41
C GLY A 32 -26.56 11.94 -4.88
N ASP A 33 -27.47 11.90 -3.91
CA ASP A 33 -27.73 10.70 -3.09
C ASP A 33 -28.63 9.65 -3.77
N HIS A 34 -29.34 10.01 -4.84
CA HIS A 34 -30.28 9.11 -5.53
C HIS A 34 -30.27 9.35 -7.03
N CYS A 35 -30.41 8.27 -7.81
CA CYS A 35 -30.48 8.34 -9.26
C CYS A 35 -31.75 9.08 -9.68
N PRO A 36 -31.67 10.17 -10.46
CA PRO A 36 -32.85 10.93 -10.86
C PRO A 36 -33.80 10.18 -11.80
N THR A 37 -33.39 9.02 -12.32
CA THR A 37 -34.18 8.23 -13.27
C THR A 37 -34.84 7.02 -12.63
N CYS A 38 -34.10 6.21 -11.88
CA CYS A 38 -34.64 5.00 -11.25
C CYS A 38 -34.87 5.13 -9.74
N GLY A 39 -34.38 6.20 -9.10
CA GLY A 39 -34.49 6.41 -7.66
C GLY A 39 -33.55 5.57 -6.81
N SER A 40 -32.65 4.78 -7.41
CA SER A 40 -31.65 3.98 -6.67
C SER A 40 -30.67 4.88 -5.92
N ASP A 41 -30.40 4.54 -4.67
CA ASP A 41 -29.35 5.09 -3.80
C ASP A 41 -28.13 4.15 -3.70
N ASP A 42 -28.27 2.90 -4.15
CA ASP A 42 -27.18 1.94 -4.27
C ASP A 42 -26.34 2.21 -5.54
N PHE A 43 -25.12 2.72 -5.36
CA PHE A 43 -24.22 3.11 -6.44
C PHE A 43 -22.92 2.32 -6.42
N MET A 44 -22.46 1.96 -7.61
CA MET A 44 -21.07 1.58 -7.85
C MET A 44 -20.18 2.83 -7.81
N ARG A 45 -18.87 2.64 -7.66
CA ARG A 45 -17.89 3.71 -7.88
C ARG A 45 -17.48 3.75 -9.34
N HIS A 46 -17.27 4.93 -9.87
CA HIS A 46 -16.70 5.15 -11.20
C HIS A 46 -15.44 6.00 -11.09
N LEU A 47 -14.35 5.52 -11.67
CA LEU A 47 -13.13 6.29 -11.85
C LEU A 47 -12.84 6.39 -13.35
N SER A 48 -12.90 7.61 -13.88
CA SER A 48 -12.82 7.87 -15.31
C SER A 48 -11.53 7.32 -15.91
N GLY A 49 -11.66 6.49 -16.94
CA GLY A 49 -10.53 5.85 -17.63
C GLY A 49 -9.97 4.61 -16.94
N VAL A 50 -10.44 4.28 -15.73
CA VAL A 50 -9.99 3.13 -14.95
C VAL A 50 -11.07 2.04 -14.92
N GLY A 51 -12.25 2.33 -14.37
CA GLY A 51 -13.26 1.29 -14.19
C GLY A 51 -14.54 1.73 -13.48
N VAL A 52 -15.45 0.76 -13.33
CA VAL A 52 -16.69 0.86 -12.56
C VAL A 52 -16.91 -0.46 -11.83
N GLU A 53 -16.98 -0.42 -10.49
CA GLU A 53 -17.27 -1.60 -9.66
C GLU A 53 -17.84 -1.17 -8.30
N TYR A 54 -18.49 -2.10 -7.59
CA TYR A 54 -18.91 -1.91 -6.21
C TYR A 54 -17.71 -1.87 -5.25
N GLY A 55 -17.88 -1.12 -4.16
CA GLY A 55 -16.83 -0.94 -3.16
C GLY A 55 -15.72 0.02 -3.61
N THR A 56 -14.76 0.23 -2.72
CA THR A 56 -13.63 1.14 -2.91
C THR A 56 -12.31 0.39 -3.01
N GLU A 57 -12.29 -0.92 -2.76
CA GLU A 57 -11.08 -1.74 -2.70
C GLU A 57 -10.29 -1.67 -4.00
N TRP A 58 -10.97 -1.82 -5.15
CA TRP A 58 -10.33 -1.73 -6.47
C TRP A 58 -9.78 -0.34 -6.80
N VAL A 59 -10.35 0.71 -6.20
CA VAL A 59 -9.86 2.08 -6.34
C VAL A 59 -8.60 2.26 -5.49
N ILE A 60 -8.62 1.76 -4.25
CA ILE A 60 -7.46 1.79 -3.35
C ILE A 60 -6.29 1.04 -3.98
N ASP A 61 -6.52 -0.17 -4.49
CA ASP A 61 -5.52 -0.95 -5.23
C ASP A 61 -4.90 -0.10 -6.35
N HIS A 62 -5.75 0.51 -7.20
CA HIS A 62 -5.30 1.33 -8.31
C HIS A 62 -4.47 2.54 -7.86
N ILE A 63 -4.89 3.24 -6.81
CA ILE A 63 -4.17 4.42 -6.33
C ILE A 63 -2.80 4.03 -5.79
N ILE A 64 -2.72 3.00 -4.93
CA ILE A 64 -1.47 2.54 -4.33
C ILE A 64 -0.51 2.08 -5.43
N GLU A 65 -0.96 1.22 -6.34
CA GLU A 65 -0.13 0.66 -7.42
C GLU A 65 0.36 1.72 -8.43
N THR A 66 -0.37 2.82 -8.59
CA THR A 66 -0.02 3.86 -9.59
C THR A 66 0.70 5.06 -9.02
N LYS A 67 0.52 5.36 -7.73
CA LYS A 67 1.14 6.52 -7.08
C LYS A 67 2.35 6.16 -6.24
N LEU A 68 2.47 4.92 -5.74
CA LEU A 68 3.53 4.51 -4.83
C LEU A 68 4.43 3.44 -5.44
N GLU A 69 5.64 3.35 -4.90
CA GLU A 69 6.59 2.28 -5.16
C GLU A 69 6.69 1.39 -3.93
N ALA A 70 6.58 0.07 -4.12
CA ALA A 70 6.75 -0.88 -3.04
C ALA A 70 8.19 -0.90 -2.56
N ILE A 71 8.40 -1.12 -1.27
CA ILE A 71 9.74 -1.18 -0.70
C ILE A 71 10.47 -2.44 -1.16
N ASP A 72 11.79 -2.34 -1.32
CA ASP A 72 12.65 -3.52 -1.45
C ASP A 72 12.93 -4.11 -0.08
N GLY A 73 12.14 -5.12 0.30
CA GLY A 73 12.30 -5.80 1.58
C GLY A 73 13.62 -6.56 1.72
N GLU A 74 14.22 -7.03 0.63
CA GLU A 74 15.54 -7.65 0.70
C GLU A 74 16.59 -6.59 1.05
N GLU A 75 16.61 -5.45 0.34
CA GLU A 75 17.51 -4.34 0.62
C GLU A 75 17.40 -3.88 2.09
N LEU A 76 16.18 -3.66 2.58
CA LEU A 76 15.94 -3.26 3.96
C LEU A 76 16.49 -4.27 4.98
N PHE A 77 16.39 -5.56 4.69
CA PHE A 77 16.92 -6.60 5.56
C PHE A 77 18.45 -6.74 5.45
N GLU A 78 19.03 -6.51 4.27
CA GLU A 78 20.48 -6.45 4.09
C GLU A 78 21.09 -5.34 4.93
N GLU A 79 20.51 -4.13 4.87
CA GLU A 79 20.93 -2.98 5.68
C GLU A 79 20.86 -3.30 7.17
N LEU A 80 19.74 -3.87 7.64
CA LEU A 80 19.59 -4.27 9.05
C LEU A 80 20.70 -5.22 9.50
N LEU A 81 21.01 -6.24 8.70
CA LEU A 81 22.05 -7.23 9.03
C LEU A 81 23.44 -6.58 9.09
N ASP A 82 23.75 -5.73 8.13
CA ASP A 82 25.07 -5.10 8.02
C ASP A 82 25.29 -4.00 9.07
N GLU A 83 24.22 -3.37 9.55
CA GLU A 83 24.28 -2.43 10.67
C GLU A 83 24.39 -3.14 12.03
N CYS A 84 23.67 -4.25 12.22
CA CYS A 84 23.61 -4.94 13.51
C CYS A 84 24.84 -5.84 13.77
N TYR A 85 25.47 -6.34 12.72
CA TYR A 85 26.54 -7.32 12.83
C TYR A 85 27.85 -6.80 12.22
N PRO A 86 29.00 -7.06 12.86
CA PRO A 86 30.28 -6.66 12.29
C PRO A 86 30.60 -7.51 11.05
N GLU A 87 31.37 -6.92 10.12
CA GLU A 87 31.89 -7.62 8.95
C GLU A 87 32.66 -8.90 9.32
N ILE A 88 32.54 -9.92 8.47
CA ILE A 88 33.14 -11.23 8.69
C ILE A 88 34.48 -11.29 7.95
N THR A 89 35.57 -11.54 8.67
CA THR A 89 36.91 -11.69 8.07
C THR A 89 37.35 -13.14 8.03
N VAL A 90 37.73 -13.62 6.84
CA VAL A 90 38.33 -14.95 6.63
C VAL A 90 39.63 -14.78 5.85
N GLY A 91 40.77 -15.04 6.50
CA GLY A 91 42.09 -14.84 5.89
C GLY A 91 42.34 -13.36 5.58
N CYS A 92 42.36 -13.01 4.29
CA CYS A 92 42.51 -11.64 3.80
C CYS A 92 41.25 -11.10 3.09
N CYS A 93 40.11 -11.80 3.22
CA CYS A 93 38.83 -11.40 2.65
C CYS A 93 37.89 -10.92 3.75
N THR A 94 37.12 -9.88 3.44
CA THR A 94 36.08 -9.31 4.30
C THR A 94 34.75 -9.41 3.58
N PHE A 95 33.70 -9.80 4.29
CA PHE A 95 32.36 -10.04 3.75
C PHE A 95 31.31 -9.34 4.61
N SER A 96 30.23 -8.87 3.98
CA SER A 96 29.08 -8.35 4.72
C SER A 96 28.25 -9.50 5.29
N PRO A 97 27.70 -9.35 6.51
CA PRO A 97 26.77 -10.31 7.10
C PRO A 97 25.61 -10.67 6.17
N SER A 98 25.00 -9.66 5.54
CA SER A 98 23.88 -9.79 4.60
C SER A 98 24.22 -10.72 3.43
N GLN A 99 25.34 -10.46 2.74
CA GLN A 99 25.80 -11.24 1.60
C GLN A 99 26.08 -12.68 2.01
N VAL A 100 26.75 -12.88 3.16
CA VAL A 100 27.05 -14.22 3.67
C VAL A 100 25.77 -15.00 3.93
N MET A 101 24.77 -14.39 4.57
CA MET A 101 23.50 -15.05 4.86
C MET A 101 22.74 -15.37 3.57
N LYS A 102 22.63 -14.40 2.65
CA LYS A 102 21.92 -14.53 1.37
C LYS A 102 22.53 -15.60 0.46
N GLU A 103 23.85 -15.70 0.41
CA GLU A 103 24.54 -16.68 -0.43
C GLU A 103 24.59 -18.09 0.19
N LEU A 104 24.82 -18.20 1.50
CA LEU A 104 25.01 -19.50 2.16
C LEU A 104 23.69 -20.16 2.57
N ASP A 105 22.68 -19.38 2.98
CA ASP A 105 21.36 -19.86 3.34
C ASP A 105 20.25 -18.91 2.84
N PRO A 106 19.94 -18.95 1.52
CA PRO A 106 18.91 -18.10 0.92
C PRO A 106 17.49 -18.40 1.42
N VAL A 107 17.26 -19.55 2.08
CA VAL A 107 15.96 -19.85 2.69
C VAL A 107 15.84 -19.09 4.00
N CYS A 108 16.86 -19.16 4.85
CA CYS A 108 16.91 -18.40 6.09
C CYS A 108 16.86 -16.89 5.83
N PHE A 109 17.59 -16.40 4.81
CA PHE A 109 17.54 -15.00 4.40
C PHE A 109 16.12 -14.54 4.06
N ARG A 110 15.42 -15.26 3.17
CA ARG A 110 14.04 -14.90 2.78
C ARG A 110 13.04 -14.97 3.95
N ILE A 111 13.21 -15.92 4.87
CA ILE A 111 12.38 -15.97 6.09
C ILE A 111 12.65 -14.73 6.94
N GLY A 112 13.92 -14.37 7.15
CA GLY A 112 14.29 -13.18 7.91
C GLY A 112 13.78 -11.88 7.29
N THR A 113 13.82 -11.76 5.95
CA THR A 113 13.21 -10.64 5.22
C THR A 113 11.72 -10.53 5.54
N GLN A 114 10.96 -11.62 5.41
CA GLN A 114 9.52 -11.61 5.69
C GLN A 114 9.22 -11.27 7.16
N GLU A 115 9.94 -11.89 8.10
CA GLU A 115 9.76 -11.63 9.54
C GLU A 115 10.08 -10.16 9.88
N ASN A 116 11.09 -9.57 9.22
CA ASN A 116 11.41 -8.15 9.40
C ASN A 116 10.29 -7.24 8.87
N LEU A 117 9.78 -7.51 7.67
CA LEU A 117 8.67 -6.76 7.08
C LEU A 117 7.41 -6.84 7.95
N ASP A 118 7.04 -8.05 8.38
CA ASP A 118 5.89 -8.28 9.26
C ASP A 118 6.07 -7.52 10.58
N SER A 119 7.25 -7.58 11.19
CA SER A 119 7.55 -6.84 12.42
C SER A 119 7.41 -5.32 12.24
N LEU A 120 7.89 -4.77 11.12
CA LEU A 120 7.80 -3.34 10.83
C LEU A 120 6.36 -2.90 10.53
N ALA A 121 5.55 -3.77 9.91
CA ALA A 121 4.13 -3.54 9.72
C ALA A 121 3.35 -3.59 11.04
N GLU A 122 3.63 -4.57 11.91
CA GLU A 122 3.05 -4.66 13.26
C GLU A 122 3.40 -3.44 14.12
N ASP A 123 4.61 -2.91 13.99
CA ASP A 123 5.08 -1.69 14.66
C ASP A 123 4.50 -0.41 14.05
N GLY A 124 3.73 -0.51 12.97
CA GLY A 124 3.10 0.63 12.31
C GLY A 124 4.11 1.56 11.64
N GLN A 125 5.18 1.00 11.06
CA GLN A 125 6.10 1.71 10.16
C GLN A 125 5.78 1.43 8.69
N LEU A 126 5.31 0.22 8.40
CA LEU A 126 4.91 -0.22 7.06
C LEU A 126 3.41 -0.51 6.99
N TYR A 127 2.89 -0.43 5.78
CA TYR A 127 1.55 -0.83 5.41
C TYR A 127 1.64 -1.98 4.39
N GLU A 128 1.09 -3.14 4.74
CA GLU A 128 1.00 -4.29 3.82
C GLU A 128 -0.24 -4.12 2.93
N HIS A 129 -0.04 -4.22 1.62
CA HIS A 129 -1.11 -4.18 0.64
C HIS A 129 -0.83 -5.17 -0.49
N ASN A 130 -1.75 -6.12 -0.70
CA ASN A 130 -1.66 -7.16 -1.73
C ASN A 130 -0.35 -7.97 -1.74
N GLY A 131 0.31 -8.09 -0.57
CA GLY A 131 1.58 -8.81 -0.40
C GLY A 131 2.83 -7.96 -0.63
N ASP A 132 2.67 -6.71 -1.06
CA ASP A 132 3.72 -5.70 -1.10
C ASP A 132 3.65 -4.80 0.14
N TYR A 133 4.76 -4.13 0.45
CA TYR A 133 4.87 -3.27 1.62
C TYR A 133 5.21 -1.84 1.18
N TYR A 134 4.59 -0.88 1.85
CA TYR A 134 4.74 0.55 1.60
C TYR A 134 5.06 1.24 2.91
N THR A 135 5.81 2.35 2.88
CA THR A 135 5.99 3.12 4.12
C THR A 135 4.68 3.81 4.47
N LEU A 136 4.33 3.85 5.76
CA LEU A 136 3.11 4.52 6.18
C LEU A 136 3.13 6.02 5.87
N THR A 137 4.31 6.63 5.92
CA THR A 137 4.50 8.03 5.56
C THR A 137 4.14 8.29 4.09
N ASP A 138 4.56 7.43 3.15
CA ASP A 138 4.21 7.61 1.74
C ASP A 138 2.70 7.47 1.52
N ILE A 139 2.04 6.56 2.24
CA ILE A 139 0.58 6.39 2.21
C ILE A 139 -0.12 7.66 2.71
N GLU A 140 0.31 8.20 3.84
CA GLU A 140 -0.24 9.44 4.42
C GLU A 140 -0.06 10.63 3.47
N GLU A 141 1.16 10.84 2.95
CA GLU A 141 1.45 11.93 1.99
C GLU A 141 0.62 11.80 0.71
N MET A 142 0.39 10.58 0.23
CA MET A 142 -0.45 10.32 -0.93
C MET A 142 -1.92 10.68 -0.67
N ILE A 143 -2.45 10.33 0.51
CA ILE A 143 -3.82 10.67 0.91
C ILE A 143 -3.98 12.19 1.01
N ASP A 144 -3.07 12.86 1.71
CA ASP A 144 -3.07 14.32 1.86
C ASP A 144 -3.06 15.02 0.48
N GLY A 145 -2.24 14.53 -0.45
CA GLY A 145 -2.21 15.05 -1.82
C GLY A 145 -3.51 14.86 -2.60
N ILE A 146 -4.28 13.80 -2.33
CA ILE A 146 -5.59 13.57 -2.93
C ILE A 146 -6.65 14.51 -2.34
N GLU A 147 -6.64 14.69 -1.02
CA GLU A 147 -7.54 15.63 -0.34
C GLU A 147 -7.33 17.05 -0.90
N GLU A 148 -6.08 17.50 -1.05
CA GLU A 148 -5.77 18.79 -1.65
C GLU A 148 -6.25 18.93 -3.10
N GLU A 149 -6.24 17.88 -3.91
CA GLU A 149 -6.71 17.92 -5.31
C GLU A 149 -8.24 17.97 -5.43
N THR A 150 -8.97 17.41 -4.46
CA THR A 150 -10.43 17.27 -4.50
C THR A 150 -11.18 18.42 -3.83
N ASP A 151 -10.54 19.19 -2.95
CA ASP A 151 -11.13 20.34 -2.25
C ASP A 151 -11.17 21.66 -3.08
N PHE A 152 -11.03 21.57 -4.42
CA PHE A 152 -11.07 22.70 -5.38
C PHE A 152 -12.34 22.78 -6.24
#